data_AF-A0A3L8E3J5-F1
#
_entry.id   AF-A0A3L8E3J5-F1
#
_cell.length_a   1.000
_cell.length_b   1.000
_cell.length_c   1.000
_cell.angle_alpha   90.00
_cell.angle_beta   90.00
_cell.angle_gamma   90.00
#
_symmetry.space_group_name_H-M   'P 1'
#
loop_
_entity.id
_entity.type
_entity.pdbx_description
1 polymer ?
#
loop_
_entity_poly.entity_id
_entity_poly.type
_entity_poly.pdbx_seq_one_letter_code
_entity_poly.pdbx_strand_id
1 'polypeptide(L)' 'MIADIKAIRINQTEMMQKFNSRLTMNNIPGCEKHEYDSYDYWECAMRMLMSAVFHLSGTCKIQEGTRLLSSI' A
#
# COMPACT_ATOMS: atom_id res chain seq x y z
N MET A 1 -0.96 -4.12 -1.36
CA MET A 1 -1.24 -2.69 -1.52
C MET A 1 -2.72 -2.42 -1.78
N ILE A 2 -3.28 -2.71 -2.97
CA ILE A 2 -4.69 -2.36 -3.27
C ILE A 2 -5.67 -3.08 -2.33
N ALA A 3 -5.43 -4.36 -2.04
CA ALA A 3 -6.28 -5.13 -1.14
C ALA A 3 -6.32 -4.56 0.30
N ASP A 4 -5.23 -3.90 0.72
CA ASP A 4 -5.07 -3.35 2.07
C ASP A 4 -5.89 -2.08 2.29
N ILE A 5 -6.42 -1.48 1.22
CA ILE A 5 -7.28 -0.29 1.25
C ILE A 5 -8.53 -0.51 2.09
N LYS A 6 -8.96 -1.76 2.28
CA LYS A 6 -10.01 -2.12 3.25
C LYS A 6 -9.72 -1.60 4.67
N ALA A 7 -8.46 -1.37 5.04
CA ALA A 7 -8.06 -0.77 6.31
C ALA A 7 -8.65 0.64 6.53
N ILE A 8 -9.05 1.35 5.48
CA ILE A 8 -9.75 2.64 5.57
C ILE A 8 -11.06 2.52 6.38
N ARG A 9 -11.68 1.33 6.42
CA ARG A 9 -12.88 1.05 7.22
C ARG A 9 -12.63 1.14 8.73
N ILE A 10 -11.38 1.14 9.19
CA ILE A 10 -11.02 1.41 10.59
C ILE A 10 -11.61 2.76 11.05
N ASN A 11 -11.76 3.73 10.14
CA ASN A 11 -12.41 4.99 10.43
C ASN A 11 -13.85 4.84 10.95
N GLN A 12 -14.56 3.77 10.59
CA GLN A 12 -15.95 3.51 10.98
C GLN A 12 -16.07 2.82 12.34
N THR A 13 -14.96 2.43 12.97
CA THR A 13 -14.98 1.78 14.29
C THR A 13 -15.43 2.76 15.38
N GLU A 14 -16.07 2.23 16.44
CA GLU A 14 -16.57 3.05 17.55
C GLU A 14 -15.47 3.92 18.18
N MET A 15 -14.28 3.35 18.38
CA MET A 15 -13.15 4.08 18.94
C MET A 15 -12.72 5.26 18.07
N MET A 16 -12.69 5.07 16.75
CA MET A 16 -12.26 6.11 15.82
C MET A 16 -13.34 7.21 15.65
N GLN A 17 -14.62 6.83 15.73
CA GLN A 17 -15.75 7.76 15.73
C GLN A 17 -15.80 8.64 16.99
N LYS A 18 -15.37 8.16 18.16
CA LYS A 18 -15.25 8.98 19.39
C LYS A 18 -14.33 10.20 19.20
N PHE A 19 -13.33 10.10 18.32
CA PHE A 19 -12.44 11.19 17.97
C PHE A 19 -12.96 12.06 16.80
N ASN A 20 -14.18 11.84 16.34
CA ASN A 20 -14.76 12.48 15.15
C ASN A 20 -13.90 12.32 13.90
N SER A 21 -13.20 11.19 13.76
CA SER A 21 -12.35 10.92 12.60
C SER A 21 -13.20 10.79 11.33
N ARG A 22 -12.78 11.48 10.27
CA ARG A 22 -13.45 11.48 8.96
C ARG A 22 -12.41 11.33 7.87
N LEU A 23 -12.78 10.60 6.81
CA LEU A 23 -11.99 10.58 5.60
C LEU A 23 -12.19 11.89 4.86
N THR A 24 -11.08 12.47 4.41
CA THR A 24 -11.11 13.69 3.61
C THR A 24 -11.70 13.36 2.24
N MET A 25 -12.74 14.11 1.85
CA MET A 25 -13.41 13.98 0.55
C MET A 25 -12.67 14.70 -0.60
N ASN A 26 -11.53 15.32 -0.30
CA ASN A 26 -10.71 15.94 -1.33
C ASN A 26 -10.09 14.85 -2.19
N ASN A 27 -10.41 14.85 -3.48
CA ASN A 27 -9.81 13.93 -4.43
C ASN A 27 -8.30 14.16 -4.50
N ILE A 28 -7.58 13.06 -4.68
CA ILE A 28 -6.13 13.10 -4.88
C ILE A 28 -5.85 13.79 -6.22
N PRO A 29 -4.97 14.81 -6.25
CA PRO A 29 -4.61 15.48 -7.48
C PRO A 29 -4.13 14.51 -8.56
N GLY A 30 -4.73 14.57 -9.74
CA GLY A 30 -4.46 13.68 -10.88
C GLY A 30 -5.33 12.42 -10.97
N CYS A 31 -6.16 12.14 -9.96
CA CYS A 31 -7.07 10.99 -9.93
C CYS A 31 -8.56 11.37 -10.01
N GLU A 32 -8.88 12.62 -10.34
CA GLU A 32 -10.24 13.19 -10.32
C GLU A 32 -11.19 12.56 -11.33
N LYS A 33 -10.65 11.90 -12.38
CA LYS A 33 -11.41 11.23 -13.42
C LYS A 33 -12.02 9.88 -13.00
N HIS A 34 -11.60 9.35 -11.85
CA HIS A 34 -12.07 8.06 -11.34
C HIS A 34 -13.15 8.26 -10.27
N GLU A 35 -14.12 7.35 -10.21
CA GLU A 35 -15.15 7.37 -9.17
C GLU A 35 -14.52 7.15 -7.80
N TYR A 36 -14.86 7.99 -6.82
CA TYR A 36 -14.33 7.87 -5.46
C TYR A 36 -14.63 6.49 -4.87
N ASP A 37 -13.66 5.92 -4.14
CA ASP A 37 -13.73 4.57 -3.56
C ASP A 37 -13.83 3.40 -4.58
N SER A 38 -13.61 3.66 -5.87
CA SER A 38 -13.46 2.61 -6.88
C SER A 38 -12.06 2.00 -6.89
N TYR A 39 -11.93 0.81 -7.48
CA TYR A 39 -10.62 0.18 -7.71
C TYR A 39 -9.68 1.10 -8.49
N ASP A 40 -10.16 1.71 -9.57
CA ASP A 40 -9.35 2.55 -10.46
C ASP A 40 -8.89 3.83 -9.77
N TYR A 41 -9.75 4.44 -8.95
CA TYR A 41 -9.38 5.58 -8.12
C TYR A 41 -8.23 5.23 -7.18
N TRP A 42 -8.35 4.10 -6.51
CA TRP A 42 -7.36 3.63 -5.57
C TRP A 42 -6.06 3.20 -6.24
N GLU A 43 -6.11 2.58 -7.42
CA GLU A 43 -4.92 2.29 -8.23
C GLU A 43 -4.17 3.58 -8.58
N CYS A 44 -4.88 4.59 -9.07
CA CYS A 44 -4.31 5.91 -9.34
C CYS A 44 -3.71 6.53 -8.07
N ALA A 45 -4.47 6.52 -6.97
CA ALA A 45 -4.06 7.07 -5.67
C ALA A 45 -2.74 6.49 -5.18
N MET A 46 -2.54 5.16 -5.28
CA MET A 46 -1.31 4.53 -4.83
C MET A 46 -0.10 4.95 -5.66
N ARG A 47 -0.27 5.19 -6.97
CA ARG A 47 0.83 5.70 -7.82
C ARG A 47 1.26 7.11 -7.42
N MET A 48 0.30 7.93 -7.00
CA MET A 48 0.56 9.33 -6.62
C MET A 48 1.08 9.48 -5.19
N LEU A 49 0.60 8.63 -4.26
CA LEU A 49 0.85 8.79 -2.83
C LEU A 49 1.89 7.81 -2.26
N MET A 50 2.31 6.78 -3.01
CA MET A 50 3.28 5.81 -2.51
C MET A 50 4.58 6.50 -2.09
N SER A 51 5.06 6.13 -0.91
CA SER A 51 6.37 6.52 -0.40
C SER A 51 7.09 5.29 0.15
N ALA A 52 8.42 5.38 0.24
CA ALA A 52 9.24 4.30 0.76
C ALA A 52 9.03 4.14 2.27
N VAL A 53 8.81 2.90 2.72
CA VAL A 53 8.77 2.54 4.16
C VAL A 53 10.16 2.38 4.78
N PHE A 54 11.22 2.73 4.04
CA PHE A 54 12.63 2.67 4.45
C PHE A 54 13.16 1.30 4.91
N HIS A 55 12.44 0.21 4.63
CA HIS A 55 12.90 -1.15 4.87
C HIS A 55 13.48 -1.78 3.59
N LEU A 56 14.55 -1.18 3.04
CA LEU A 56 15.24 -1.71 1.87
C LEU A 56 16.07 -2.94 2.26
N SER A 57 15.88 -4.05 1.55
CA SER A 57 16.58 -5.31 1.76
C SER A 57 16.82 -6.00 0.42
N GLY A 58 17.65 -7.06 0.40
CA GLY A 58 17.91 -7.86 -0.81
C GLY A 58 19.02 -7.34 -1.71
N THR A 59 19.88 -6.43 -1.23
CA THR A 59 21.03 -5.91 -1.98
C THR A 59 22.12 -6.97 -2.22
N CYS A 60 22.19 -8.01 -1.38
CA CYS A 60 22.98 -9.22 -1.60
C CYS A 60 22.10 -10.44 -1.35
N LYS A 61 21.40 -10.89 -2.41
CA LYS A 61 20.58 -12.10 -2.34
C LYS A 61 21.51 -13.30 -2.21
N ILE A 62 21.41 -14.03 -1.09
CA ILE A 62 22.02 -15.36 -0.99
C ILE A 62 21.26 -16.27 -1.95
N GLN A 63 21.83 -16.44 -3.13
CA GLN A 63 21.37 -17.43 -4.10
C GLN A 63 21.76 -18.80 -3.58
N GLU A 64 20.80 -19.74 -3.59
CA GLU A 64 21.03 -21.10 -3.14
C GLU A 64 22.10 -21.76 -4.03
N GLY A 65 23.33 -21.81 -3.52
CA GLY A 65 24.50 -22.37 -4.19
C GLY A 65 24.55 -23.88 -4.06
N THR A 66 23.50 -24.59 -4.48
CA THR A 66 23.54 -26.05 -4.58
C THR A 66 24.17 -26.46 -5.91
N ARG A 67 25.49 -26.25 -6.09
CA ARG A 67 26.23 -26.87 -7.21
C ARG A 67 27.76 -26.93 -7.13
N LEU A 68 28.39 -26.84 -5.96
CA LEU A 68 29.86 -27.04 -5.87
C LEU A 68 30.31 -27.83 -4.64
N LEU A 69 29.53 -28.83 -4.20
CA LEU A 69 29.99 -29.87 -3.26
C LEU A 69 29.70 -31.30 -3.77
N SER A 70 29.66 -31.49 -5.10
CA SER A 70 29.54 -32.82 -5.73
C SER A 70 30.82 -33.25 -6.47
N SER A 71 31.97 -32.63 -6.18
CA SER A 71 33.23 -32.92 -6.90
C SER A 71 34.50 -32.81 -6.05
N ILE A 72 34.40 -32.95 -4.72
CA ILE A 72 35.54 -33.30 -3.87
C ILE A 72 35.17 -34.58 -3.12
#